data_AF-A0A6I7R7A4-F1
#
_entry.id   AF-A0A6I7R7A4-F1
#
_cell.length_a   1.000
_cell.length_b   1.000
_cell.length_c   1.000
_cell.angle_alpha   90.00
_cell.angle_beta   90.00
_cell.angle_gamma   90.00
#
_symmetry.space_group_name_H-M   'P 1'
#
loop_
_entity.id
_entity.type
_entity.pdbx_description
1 polymer ?
#
loop_
_entity_poly.entity_id
_entity_poly.type
_entity_poly.pdbx_seq_one_letter_code
_entity_poly.pdbx_strand_id
1 'polypeptide(L)'
;MLGQELDSLDLMALAGVATEATWEQLRRNIRDATCVTATHRCVELWRKLGETNPTHEEMETLIAELRRQLPSSLLNGIVDTLNSGNMALAPDDVDLTGAQSLALAALIGEVR
;
A
#
# COMPACT_ATOMS: atom_id res chain seq x y z
N MET A 1 -1.11 -8.13 -13.89
CA MET A 1 -0.26 -7.65 -12.78
C MET A 1 0.50 -6.39 -13.17
N LEU A 2 1.46 -6.41 -14.11
CA LEU A 2 2.22 -5.19 -14.45
C LEU A 2 1.37 -3.99 -14.93
N GLY A 3 0.31 -4.22 -15.73
CA GLY A 3 -0.57 -3.14 -16.18
C GLY A 3 -1.30 -2.42 -15.05
N GLN A 4 -1.86 -3.15 -14.09
CA GLN A 4 -2.56 -2.58 -12.93
C GLN A 4 -1.64 -1.75 -12.03
N GLU A 5 -0.39 -2.18 -11.87
CA GLU A 5 0.62 -1.42 -11.13
C GLU A 5 0.97 -0.12 -11.84
N LEU A 6 1.11 -0.14 -13.16
CA LEU A 6 1.35 1.07 -13.96
C LEU A 6 0.15 2.03 -13.90
N ASP A 7 -1.08 1.51 -14.03
CA ASP A 7 -2.30 2.30 -13.92
C ASP A 7 -2.42 2.98 -12.54
N SER A 8 -1.97 2.30 -11.47
CA SER A 8 -1.98 2.85 -10.11
C SER A 8 -0.96 3.99 -9.94
N LEU A 9 0.23 3.86 -10.53
CA LEU A 9 1.24 4.93 -10.54
C LEU A 9 0.78 6.12 -11.40
N ASP A 10 0.16 5.87 -12.55
CA ASP A 10 -0.43 6.91 -13.39
C ASP A 10 -1.55 7.65 -12.65
N LEU A 11 -2.39 6.93 -11.89
CA LEU A 11 -3.41 7.54 -11.06
C LEU A 11 -2.80 8.48 -10.00
N MET A 12 -1.70 8.10 -9.34
CA MET A 12 -1.00 8.99 -8.39
C MET A 12 -0.50 10.28 -9.06
N ALA A 13 -0.02 10.18 -10.31
CA ALA A 13 0.39 11.34 -11.09
C ALA A 13 -0.81 12.24 -11.44
N LEU A 14 -1.89 11.63 -11.95
CA LEU A 14 -3.10 12.34 -12.39
C LEU A 14 -3.86 12.99 -11.23
N ALA A 15 -3.86 12.35 -10.06
CA ALA A 15 -4.44 12.89 -8.83
C ALA A 15 -3.58 14.00 -8.18
N GLY A 16 -2.42 14.34 -8.77
CA GLY A 16 -1.51 15.37 -8.27
C GLY A 16 -0.82 15.02 -6.95
N VAL A 17 -0.84 13.75 -6.55
CA VAL A 17 -0.28 13.25 -5.28
C VAL A 17 1.23 13.04 -5.42
N ALA A 18 1.68 12.50 -6.55
CA ALA A 18 3.10 12.22 -6.77
C ALA A 18 3.89 13.47 -7.17
N THR A 19 5.07 13.62 -6.58
CA THR A 19 6.04 14.68 -6.90
C THR A 19 7.28 14.09 -7.60
N GLU A 20 8.18 14.94 -8.10
CA GLU A 20 9.48 14.46 -8.60
C GLU A 20 10.26 13.69 -7.53
N ALA A 21 10.16 14.12 -6.27
CA ALA A 21 10.78 13.42 -5.14
C ALA A 21 10.16 12.03 -4.93
N THR A 22 8.84 11.87 -5.15
CA THR A 22 8.17 10.56 -5.12
C THR A 22 8.77 9.60 -6.14
N TRP A 23 8.94 10.05 -7.38
CA TRP A 23 9.49 9.22 -8.45
C TRP A 23 10.96 8.87 -8.21
N GLU A 24 11.74 9.81 -7.69
CA GLU A 24 13.13 9.55 -7.34
C GLU A 24 13.25 8.55 -6.19
N GLN A 25 12.44 8.69 -5.15
CA GLN A 25 12.42 7.76 -4.03
C GLN A 25 11.97 6.36 -4.46
N LEU A 26 10.91 6.26 -5.26
CA LEU A 26 10.44 4.97 -5.80
C LEU A 26 11.53 4.29 -6.62
N ARG A 27 12.27 5.04 -7.44
CA ARG A 27 13.40 4.52 -8.22
C ARG A 27 14.53 4.00 -7.33
N ARG A 28 14.81 4.63 -6.19
CA ARG A 28 15.77 4.11 -5.20
C ARG A 28 15.25 2.81 -4.58
N ASN A 29 14.00 2.79 -4.14
CA ASN A 29 13.39 1.63 -3.50
C ASN A 29 13.34 0.41 -4.43
N ILE A 30 13.03 0.59 -5.73
CA ILE A 30 13.03 -0.51 -6.72
C ILE A 30 14.42 -1.16 -6.88
N ARG A 31 15.50 -0.39 -6.66
CA ARG A 31 16.87 -0.89 -6.76
C ARG A 31 17.38 -1.53 -5.45
N ASP A 32 16.63 -1.39 -4.36
CA ASP A 32 16.96 -1.99 -3.08
C ASP A 32 16.27 -3.36 -2.94
N ALA A 33 17.07 -4.42 -2.86
CA ALA A 33 16.58 -5.79 -2.72
C ALA A 33 15.75 -6.00 -1.44
N THR A 34 16.04 -5.23 -0.38
CA THR A 34 15.27 -5.27 0.87
C THR A 34 13.86 -4.74 0.62
N CYS A 35 13.75 -3.59 -0.05
CA CYS A 35 12.49 -2.98 -0.41
C CYS A 35 11.65 -3.88 -1.32
N VAL A 36 12.27 -4.51 -2.31
CA VAL A 36 11.61 -5.47 -3.20
C VAL A 36 11.09 -6.68 -2.43
N THR A 37 11.92 -7.28 -1.57
CA THR A 37 11.55 -8.46 -0.78
C THR A 37 10.40 -8.16 0.18
N ALA A 38 10.46 -7.04 0.92
CA ALA A 38 9.39 -6.63 1.81
C ALA A 38 8.09 -6.34 1.05
N THR A 39 8.18 -5.77 -0.17
CA THR A 39 7.00 -5.52 -1.01
C THR A 39 6.32 -6.80 -1.46
N HIS A 40 7.08 -7.82 -1.87
CA HIS A 40 6.50 -9.13 -2.16
C HIS A 40 5.79 -9.71 -0.94
N ARG A 41 6.38 -9.56 0.26
CA ARG A 41 5.73 -10.00 1.49
C ARG A 41 4.43 -9.22 1.77
N CYS A 42 4.40 -7.91 1.55
CA CYS A 42 3.18 -7.12 1.65
C CYS A 42 2.08 -7.62 0.70
N VAL A 43 2.43 -7.91 -0.56
CA VAL A 43 1.49 -8.44 -1.56
C VAL A 43 0.93 -9.81 -1.15
N GLU A 44 1.78 -10.70 -0.63
CA GLU A 44 1.33 -12.00 -0.11
C GLU A 44 0.35 -11.85 1.05
N LEU A 45 0.68 -10.98 2.02
CA LEU A 45 -0.17 -10.70 3.18
C LEU A 45 -1.49 -10.08 2.75
N TRP A 46 -1.46 -9.11 1.83
CA TRP A 46 -2.65 -8.47 1.29
C TRP A 46 -3.59 -9.46 0.61
N ARG A 47 -3.05 -10.39 -0.19
CA ARG A 47 -3.83 -11.46 -0.81
C ARG A 47 -4.41 -12.42 0.24
N LYS A 48 -3.61 -12.83 1.22
CA LYS A 48 -4.08 -13.71 2.30
C LYS A 48 -5.20 -13.06 3.11
N LEU A 49 -5.12 -11.74 3.37
CA LEU A 49 -6.21 -10.99 3.99
C LEU A 49 -7.49 -11.02 3.15
N GLY A 50 -7.39 -10.96 1.81
CA GLY A 50 -8.55 -11.08 0.91
C GLY A 50 -9.26 -12.43 1.00
N GLU A 51 -8.50 -13.48 1.29
CA GLU A 51 -8.99 -14.85 1.48
C GLU A 51 -9.44 -15.12 2.94
N THR A 52 -9.06 -14.26 3.88
CA THR A 52 -9.31 -14.45 5.32
C THR A 52 -10.67 -13.88 5.72
N ASN A 53 -11.45 -14.66 6.47
CA ASN A 53 -12.69 -14.16 7.07
C ASN A 53 -12.38 -13.04 8.08
N PRO A 54 -13.06 -11.88 8.00
CA PRO A 54 -12.88 -10.75 8.93
C PRO A 54 -12.94 -11.10 10.42
N THR A 55 -13.62 -12.18 10.81
CA THR A 55 -13.74 -12.61 12.22
C THR A 55 -12.74 -13.72 12.61
N HIS A 56 -11.85 -14.11 11.70
CA HIS A 56 -10.88 -15.17 11.97
C HIS A 56 -9.76 -14.68 12.90
N GLU A 57 -9.30 -15.53 13.82
CA GLU A 57 -8.29 -15.16 14.82
C GLU A 57 -6.94 -14.71 14.21
N GLU A 58 -6.57 -15.25 13.05
CA GLU A 58 -5.32 -14.91 12.38
C GLU A 58 -5.33 -13.50 11.76
N MET A 59 -6.50 -12.90 11.58
CA MET A 59 -6.67 -11.61 10.89
C MET A 59 -5.80 -10.51 11.51
N GLU A 60 -5.83 -10.34 12.83
CA GLU A 60 -5.04 -9.33 13.54
C GLU A 60 -3.53 -9.54 13.37
N THR A 61 -3.08 -10.80 13.33
CA THR A 61 -1.67 -11.13 13.12
C THR A 61 -1.23 -10.75 11.70
N LEU A 62 -2.07 -11.00 10.70
CA LEU A 62 -1.79 -10.63 9.31
C LEU A 62 -1.73 -9.11 9.13
N ILE A 63 -2.65 -8.36 9.75
CA ILE A 63 -2.64 -6.89 9.72
C ILE A 63 -1.37 -6.35 10.41
N ALA A 64 -1.04 -6.87 11.59
CA ALA A 64 0.15 -6.46 12.31
C ALA A 64 1.44 -6.74 11.53
N GLU A 65 1.51 -7.89 10.84
CA GLU A 65 2.65 -8.20 9.99
C GLU A 65 2.72 -7.26 8.79
N LEU A 66 1.60 -6.99 8.11
CA LEU A 66 1.54 -6.07 6.98
C LEU A 66 2.05 -4.69 7.39
N ARG A 67 1.52 -4.14 8.50
CA ARG A 67 1.96 -2.86 9.08
C ARG A 67 3.47 -2.79 9.29
N ARG A 68 4.05 -3.85 9.84
CA ARG A 68 5.50 -3.90 10.11
C ARG A 68 6.35 -3.89 8.84
N GLN A 69 5.86 -4.44 7.73
CA GLN A 69 6.60 -4.54 6.47
C GLN A 69 6.53 -3.25 5.63
N LEU A 70 5.46 -2.46 5.76
CA LEU A 70 5.24 -1.27 4.93
C LEU A 70 6.41 -0.26 4.97
N PRO A 71 6.98 0.11 6.12
CA PRO A 71 8.10 1.07 6.18
C PRO A 71 9.36 0.60 5.45
N SER A 72 9.54 -0.71 5.29
CA SER A 72 10.67 -1.29 4.56
C SER A 72 10.33 -1.73 3.14
N SER A 73 9.12 -1.44 2.65
CA SER A 73 8.66 -1.82 1.30
C SER A 73 9.00 -0.74 0.26
N LEU A 74 8.46 -0.85 -0.96
CA LEU A 74 8.54 0.22 -1.96
C LEU A 74 7.92 1.54 -1.48
N LEU A 75 7.10 1.53 -0.43
CA LEU A 75 6.55 2.72 0.23
C LEU A 75 7.53 3.41 1.20
N ASN A 76 8.72 2.85 1.42
CA ASN A 76 9.74 3.44 2.29
C ASN A 76 10.06 4.89 1.89
N GLY A 77 9.75 5.83 2.77
CA GLY A 77 9.93 7.27 2.54
C GLY A 77 9.07 7.86 1.42
N ILE A 78 8.11 7.11 0.85
CA ILE A 78 7.22 7.62 -0.21
C ILE A 78 6.23 8.62 0.36
N VAL A 79 5.62 8.32 1.51
CA VAL A 79 4.57 9.15 2.11
C VAL A 79 5.03 10.60 2.32
N ASP A 80 6.26 10.79 2.78
CA ASP A 80 6.84 12.12 3.03
C ASP A 80 7.09 12.95 1.75
N THR A 81 7.03 12.30 0.57
CA THR A 81 7.20 12.96 -0.72
C THR A 81 5.88 13.33 -1.40
N LEU A 82 4.75 12.86 -0.85
CA LEU A 82 3.44 13.04 -1.47
C LEU A 82 2.88 14.42 -1.15
N ASN A 83 2.17 14.99 -2.11
CA ASN A 83 1.28 16.12 -1.87
C ASN A 83 -0.12 15.62 -1.50
N SER A 84 -0.91 16.49 -0.87
CA SER A 84 -2.36 16.29 -0.83
C SER A 84 -2.90 16.22 -2.26
N GLY A 85 -3.60 15.13 -2.57
CA GLY A 85 -4.21 14.94 -3.89
C GLY A 85 -5.35 15.90 -4.16
N ASN A 86 -5.68 16.07 -5.43
CA ASN A 86 -6.83 16.85 -5.90
C ASN A 86 -8.09 15.99 -6.15
N MET A 87 -8.00 14.69 -5.86
CA MET A 87 -9.07 13.71 -6.03
C MET A 87 -9.49 13.18 -4.66
N ALA A 88 -10.79 13.21 -4.38
CA ALA A 88 -11.34 12.61 -3.16
C ALA A 88 -11.50 11.10 -3.38
N LEU A 89 -10.50 10.33 -2.95
CA LEU A 89 -10.57 8.87 -2.90
C LEU A 89 -11.10 8.43 -1.53
N ALA A 90 -12.04 7.50 -1.54
CA ALA A 90 -12.61 6.85 -0.38
C ALA A 90 -12.22 5.36 -0.35
N PRO A 91 -12.24 4.71 0.83
CA PRO A 91 -12.01 3.25 0.93
C PRO A 91 -12.92 2.42 0.02
N ASP A 92 -14.13 2.91 -0.26
CA ASP A 92 -15.12 2.24 -1.10
C ASP A 92 -14.83 2.35 -2.60
N ASP A 93 -13.83 3.14 -3.02
CA ASP A 93 -13.38 3.21 -4.42
C ASP A 93 -12.48 2.03 -4.82
N VAL A 94 -12.19 1.13 -3.88
CA VAL A 94 -11.38 -0.07 -4.10
C VAL A 94 -12.24 -1.31 -3.82
N ASP A 95 -12.23 -2.28 -4.73
CA ASP A 95 -12.86 -3.57 -4.52
C ASP A 95 -12.07 -4.39 -3.48
N LEU A 96 -12.46 -4.27 -2.21
CA LEU A 96 -11.86 -5.00 -1.09
C LEU A 96 -12.63 -6.28 -0.80
N THR A 97 -11.89 -7.33 -0.46
CA THR A 97 -12.46 -8.65 -0.12
C THR A 97 -11.95 -9.14 1.23
N GLY A 98 -12.68 -10.07 1.85
CA GLY A 98 -12.29 -10.67 3.13
C GLY A 98 -11.94 -9.61 4.19
N ALA A 99 -10.80 -9.80 4.85
CA ALA A 99 -10.27 -8.92 5.89
C ALA A 99 -9.49 -7.71 5.35
N GLN A 100 -9.43 -7.47 4.03
CA GLN A 100 -8.72 -6.31 3.46
C GLN A 100 -9.33 -4.97 3.87
N SER A 101 -10.65 -4.90 4.07
CA SER A 101 -11.32 -3.69 4.54
C SER A 101 -10.88 -3.28 5.94
N LEU A 102 -10.73 -4.26 6.84
CA LEU A 102 -10.20 -4.04 8.19
C LEU A 102 -8.73 -3.62 8.15
N ALA A 103 -7.93 -4.27 7.30
CA ALA A 103 -6.53 -3.90 7.09
C ALA A 103 -6.38 -2.47 6.56
N LEU A 104 -7.20 -2.06 5.58
CA LEU A 104 -7.17 -0.70 5.05
C LEU A 104 -7.57 0.33 6.11
N ALA A 105 -8.64 0.08 6.86
CA ALA A 105 -9.08 0.97 7.95
C ALA A 105 -8.00 1.12 9.02
N ALA A 106 -7.34 0.01 9.37
CA ALA A 106 -6.20 -0.03 10.27
C ALA A 106 -5.00 0.82 9.80
N LEU A 107 -4.74 0.86 8.48
CA LEU A 107 -3.65 1.64 7.91
C LEU A 107 -3.98 3.14 7.77
N ILE A 108 -5.21 3.48 7.36
CA ILE A 108 -5.67 4.87 7.24
C ILE A 108 -5.65 5.57 8.60
N GLY A 109 -6.02 4.86 9.67
CA GLY A 109 -6.03 5.42 11.03
C GLY A 109 -4.67 5.86 11.58
N GLU A 110 -3.56 5.47 10.92
CA GLU A 110 -2.19 5.77 11.33
C GLU A 110 -1.55 6.93 10.53
N VAL A 111 -2.16 7.32 9.40
CA VAL A 111 -1.73 8.49 8.61
C VAL A 111 -2.48 9.71 9.14
N ARG A 112 -1.94 10.34 10.20
CA ARG A 112 -2.43 11.60 10.75
C ARG A 112 -1.31 12.62 10.90
#